data_AF-A0A927SMA3-F1
#
_entry.id   AF-A0A927SMA3-F1
#
_cell.length_a   1.000
_cell.length_b   1.000
_cell.length_c   1.000
_cell.angle_alpha   90.00
_cell.angle_beta   90.00
_cell.angle_gamma   90.00
#
_symmetry.space_group_name_H-M   'P 1'
#
loop_
_entity.id
_entity.type
_entity.pdbx_description
1 polymer ?
#
loop_
_entity_poly.entity_id
_entity_poly.type
_entity_poly.pdbx_seq_one_letter_code
_entity_poly.pdbx_strand_id
1 'polypeptide(L)'
;MRLTKKILAFLLAMMSLMSIPAFAEEAENAELVKQDPLLDAAFSMLEEGNPFLEAYNEITGADVEPHFAYGLPYFFGGTYDYKVKGEQHLFSRAPEYAKRSCWEQTKFYDKNKVYLYGLDCSGYTRWIYNEVGWPRHDTLSGMINEYGKYAKKNHVYSHRKGKEMPPYEELAATLELGDLLVVKPKEGGRHVMMFIGTLRDYGFTAEMAPELADYLDYTLVIHCGPNPMYGPRMQKYLDEHADDSYYDNVNIPNGGVCVSLIGVPVDAATYQVPVEGISEPDENNPMHYYHCFDLDGYPLTIWWELDTATSFCWFRINGI
;
A
#
# COMPACT_ATOMS: atom_id res chain seq x y z
N MET A 1 25.48 37.50 -52.44
CA MET A 1 24.09 37.39 -51.89
C MET A 1 23.62 35.98 -51.51
N ARG A 2 24.40 34.90 -51.71
CA ARG A 2 24.04 33.53 -51.27
C ARG A 2 24.59 33.12 -49.89
N LEU A 3 25.64 33.81 -49.40
CA LEU A 3 26.28 33.50 -48.11
C LEU A 3 25.49 34.05 -46.92
N THR A 4 24.88 35.23 -47.06
CA THR A 4 24.06 35.88 -46.03
C THR A 4 22.74 35.16 -45.74
N LYS A 5 22.14 34.47 -46.73
CA LYS A 5 20.91 33.68 -46.51
C LYS A 5 21.15 32.40 -45.71
N LYS A 6 22.35 31.79 -45.80
CA LYS A 6 22.69 30.57 -45.03
C LYS A 6 22.99 30.88 -43.57
N ILE A 7 23.61 32.02 -43.29
CA ILE A 7 23.88 32.49 -41.92
C ILE A 7 22.57 32.89 -41.21
N LEU A 8 21.64 33.54 -41.91
CA LEU A 8 20.34 33.90 -41.35
C LEU A 8 19.45 32.68 -41.07
N ALA A 9 19.49 31.65 -41.93
CA ALA A 9 18.78 30.39 -41.71
C ALA A 9 19.38 29.58 -40.52
N PHE A 10 20.70 29.67 -40.32
CA PHE A 10 21.36 29.02 -39.19
C PHE A 10 21.08 29.72 -37.85
N LEU A 11 20.97 31.05 -37.86
CA LEU A 11 20.58 31.84 -36.68
C LEU A 11 19.11 31.66 -36.31
N LEU A 12 18.20 31.51 -37.29
CA LEU A 12 16.78 31.21 -37.00
C LEU A 12 16.61 29.79 -36.43
N ALA A 13 17.38 28.81 -36.93
CA ALA A 13 17.39 27.45 -36.39
C ALA A 13 17.97 27.38 -34.98
N MET A 14 18.99 28.18 -34.66
CA MET A 14 19.50 28.29 -33.28
C MET A 14 18.54 28.99 -32.34
N MET A 15 17.78 30.00 -32.80
CA MET A 15 16.76 30.65 -31.97
C MET A 15 15.52 29.76 -31.74
N SER A 16 15.17 28.85 -32.65
CA SER A 16 14.13 27.85 -32.42
C SER A 16 14.57 26.68 -31.52
N LEU A 17 15.87 26.53 -31.27
CA LEU A 17 16.43 25.54 -30.35
C LEU A 17 16.52 26.05 -28.90
N MET A 18 16.25 27.34 -28.64
CA MET A 18 16.27 27.95 -27.31
C MET A 18 14.88 28.34 -26.78
N SER A 19 13.83 27.92 -27.47
CA SER A 19 12.44 28.04 -27.02
C SER A 19 11.85 26.64 -26.82
N ILE A 20 12.46 25.88 -25.91
CA ILE A 20 11.72 24.84 -25.20
C ILE A 20 10.71 25.59 -24.34
N PRO A 21 9.41 25.32 -24.43
CA PRO A 21 8.43 25.96 -23.57
C PRO A 21 8.84 25.72 -22.11
N ALA A 22 8.84 26.78 -21.30
CA ALA A 22 9.03 26.76 -19.86
C ALA A 22 7.84 26.09 -19.12
N PHE A 23 7.41 24.93 -19.62
CA PHE A 23 6.38 24.06 -19.04
C PHE A 23 6.98 22.73 -18.55
N ALA A 24 8.29 22.51 -18.72
CA ALA A 24 8.99 21.32 -18.24
C ALA A 24 9.67 21.52 -16.86
N GLU A 25 9.66 22.74 -16.31
CA GLU A 25 10.43 23.09 -15.10
C GLU A 25 9.68 22.75 -13.79
N GLU A 26 8.40 22.38 -13.85
CA GLU A 26 7.62 21.95 -12.65
C GLU A 26 7.81 20.47 -12.29
N ALA A 27 8.38 19.64 -13.18
CA ALA A 27 8.63 18.22 -12.91
C ALA A 27 10.03 17.95 -12.30
N GLU A 28 10.92 18.94 -12.26
CA GLU A 28 12.36 18.71 -12.04
C GLU A 28 12.81 18.72 -10.57
N ASN A 29 11.89 18.87 -9.60
CA ASN A 29 12.22 18.88 -8.17
C ASN A 29 11.28 18.02 -7.28
N ALA A 30 10.63 16.99 -7.83
CA ALA A 30 10.13 15.92 -6.96
C ALA A 30 11.34 15.12 -6.48
N GLU A 31 11.67 15.21 -5.19
CA GLU A 31 12.75 14.41 -4.63
C GLU A 31 12.28 12.95 -4.60
N LEU A 32 12.80 12.14 -5.51
CA LEU A 32 12.48 10.71 -5.59
C LEU A 32 12.71 10.02 -4.25
N VAL A 33 12.03 8.88 -4.06
CA VAL A 33 12.15 8.05 -2.88
C VAL A 33 13.61 7.74 -2.58
N LYS A 34 13.99 7.85 -1.31
CA LYS A 34 15.33 7.50 -0.82
C LYS A 34 15.26 6.14 -0.17
N GLN A 35 16.40 5.44 -0.15
CA GLN A 35 16.50 4.20 0.59
C GLN A 35 16.20 4.46 2.07
N ASP A 36 15.27 3.70 2.63
CA ASP A 36 14.89 3.76 4.04
C ASP A 36 14.64 2.34 4.56
N PRO A 37 15.22 1.94 5.71
CA PRO A 37 15.01 0.61 6.28
C PRO A 37 13.53 0.23 6.50
N LEU A 38 12.66 1.22 6.71
CA LEU A 38 11.22 1.01 6.89
C LEU A 38 10.55 0.60 5.58
N LEU A 39 10.98 1.17 4.46
CA LEU A 39 10.56 0.76 3.12
C LEU A 39 11.18 -0.58 2.72
N ASP A 40 12.45 -0.82 3.03
CA ASP A 40 13.11 -2.12 2.79
C ASP A 40 12.30 -3.25 3.44
N ALA A 41 11.96 -3.09 4.72
CA ALA A 41 11.11 -4.04 5.43
C ALA A 41 9.73 -4.14 4.77
N ALA A 42 9.03 -3.02 4.58
CA ALA A 42 7.68 -3.02 4.04
C ALA A 42 7.56 -3.71 2.67
N PHE A 43 8.49 -3.41 1.76
CA PHE A 43 8.50 -3.92 0.38
C PHE A 43 8.99 -5.36 0.26
N SER A 44 9.83 -5.85 1.18
CA SER A 44 10.20 -7.27 1.21
C SER A 44 9.00 -8.22 1.38
N MET A 45 7.82 -7.72 1.77
CA MET A 45 6.59 -8.48 1.90
C MET A 45 5.64 -8.37 0.70
N LEU A 46 5.99 -7.57 -0.30
CA LEU A 46 5.32 -7.53 -1.59
C LEU A 46 5.68 -8.77 -2.41
N GLU A 47 4.89 -9.01 -3.45
CA GLU A 47 5.10 -10.05 -4.43
C GLU A 47 6.24 -9.72 -5.40
N GLU A 48 6.78 -10.76 -6.05
CA GLU A 48 7.71 -10.61 -7.17
C GLU A 48 7.03 -9.89 -8.34
N GLY A 49 7.77 -8.99 -9.00
CA GLY A 49 7.25 -8.16 -10.09
C GLY A 49 6.34 -7.03 -9.62
N ASN A 50 6.31 -6.70 -8.32
CA ASN A 50 5.54 -5.56 -7.83
C ASN A 50 6.18 -4.24 -8.31
N PRO A 51 5.43 -3.37 -9.01
CA PRO A 51 6.02 -2.18 -9.64
C PRO A 51 6.57 -1.16 -8.64
N PHE A 52 6.06 -1.11 -7.40
CA PHE A 52 6.58 -0.22 -6.38
C PHE A 52 7.93 -0.71 -5.83
N LEU A 53 8.07 -2.02 -5.64
CA LEU A 53 9.32 -2.63 -5.23
C LEU A 53 10.39 -2.48 -6.31
N GLU A 54 10.04 -2.76 -7.57
CA GLU A 54 10.95 -2.60 -8.71
C GLU A 54 11.41 -1.15 -8.86
N ALA A 55 10.48 -0.19 -8.86
CA ALA A 55 10.81 1.22 -8.95
C ALA A 55 11.68 1.69 -7.76
N TYR A 56 11.36 1.24 -6.54
CA TYR A 56 12.16 1.57 -5.36
C TYR A 56 13.60 1.06 -5.48
N ASN A 57 13.79 -0.21 -5.86
CA ASN A 57 15.12 -0.79 -6.05
C ASN A 57 15.88 -0.08 -7.19
N GLU A 58 15.21 0.24 -8.31
CA GLU A 58 15.82 0.97 -9.42
C GLU A 58 16.28 2.38 -9.03
N ILE A 59 15.43 3.13 -8.34
CA ILE A 59 15.71 4.52 -7.94
C ILE A 59 16.80 4.59 -6.88
N THR A 60 16.74 3.71 -5.89
CA THR A 60 17.59 3.81 -4.68
C THR A 60 18.85 2.98 -4.77
N GLY A 61 18.90 2.00 -5.68
CA GLY A 61 19.91 0.94 -5.69
C GLY A 61 19.77 -0.04 -4.53
N ALA A 62 18.62 -0.03 -3.83
CA ALA A 62 18.29 -1.06 -2.86
C ALA A 62 18.15 -2.42 -3.57
N ASP A 63 18.52 -3.49 -2.89
CA ASP A 63 18.50 -4.87 -3.39
C ASP A 63 17.47 -5.66 -2.55
N VAL A 64 16.26 -5.10 -2.43
CA VAL A 64 15.20 -5.69 -1.62
C VAL A 64 14.54 -6.80 -2.44
N GLU A 65 14.63 -8.01 -1.93
CA GLU A 65 14.03 -9.20 -2.53
C GLU A 65 12.72 -9.55 -1.83
N PRO A 66 11.67 -9.97 -2.57
CA PRO A 66 10.48 -10.55 -1.98
C PRO A 66 10.82 -11.75 -1.08
N HIS A 67 10.35 -11.74 0.16
CA HIS A 67 10.45 -12.92 1.04
C HIS A 67 9.62 -14.09 0.53
N PHE A 68 8.51 -13.79 -0.12
CA PHE A 68 7.62 -14.77 -0.73
C PHE A 68 7.26 -14.31 -2.14
N ALA A 69 7.50 -15.14 -3.15
CA ALA A 69 7.29 -14.77 -4.56
C ALA A 69 5.84 -14.33 -4.85
N TYR A 70 4.85 -14.94 -4.19
CA TYR A 70 3.43 -14.60 -4.35
C TYR A 70 2.95 -13.49 -3.39
N GLY A 71 3.87 -12.87 -2.62
CA GLY A 71 3.60 -11.84 -1.62
C GLY A 71 3.11 -12.40 -0.28
N LEU A 72 3.14 -11.60 0.78
CA LEU A 72 2.67 -12.03 2.10
C LEU A 72 1.13 -12.10 2.15
N PRO A 73 0.52 -13.25 2.49
CA PRO A 73 -0.93 -13.36 2.59
C PRO A 73 -1.46 -12.62 3.83
N TYR A 74 -2.69 -12.15 3.72
CA TYR A 74 -3.43 -11.66 4.87
C TYR A 74 -3.83 -12.86 5.72
N PHE A 75 -3.73 -12.75 7.04
CA PHE A 75 -4.25 -13.75 7.97
C PHE A 75 -4.83 -13.05 9.19
N PHE A 76 -6.16 -13.14 9.37
CA PHE A 76 -6.83 -12.43 10.46
C PHE A 76 -6.33 -12.90 11.83
N GLY A 77 -5.94 -11.94 12.68
CA GLY A 77 -5.33 -12.21 13.99
C GLY A 77 -3.84 -12.59 13.90
N GLY A 78 -3.24 -12.58 12.72
CA GLY A 78 -1.81 -12.75 12.50
C GLY A 78 -1.02 -11.62 13.16
N THR A 79 -0.73 -11.76 14.45
CA THR A 79 0.04 -10.78 15.21
C THR A 79 1.50 -11.18 15.26
N TYR A 80 2.36 -10.18 15.04
CA TYR A 80 3.81 -10.32 15.16
C TYR A 80 4.25 -10.82 16.55
N ASP A 81 3.55 -10.41 17.61
CA ASP A 81 3.92 -10.70 19.00
C ASP A 81 2.82 -11.46 19.76
N TYR A 82 2.75 -12.77 19.51
CA TYR A 82 2.15 -13.71 20.47
C TYR A 82 3.22 -14.40 21.35
N LYS A 83 4.36 -13.72 21.60
CA LYS A 83 5.52 -14.13 22.44
C LYS A 83 6.55 -15.08 21.78
N VAL A 84 7.38 -14.54 20.87
CA VAL A 84 8.63 -15.13 20.32
C VAL A 84 8.47 -16.25 19.26
N LYS A 85 7.27 -16.80 19.04
CA LYS A 85 7.03 -17.89 18.06
C LYS A 85 6.38 -17.47 16.73
N GLY A 86 5.96 -16.22 16.59
CA GLY A 86 5.22 -15.72 15.42
C GLY A 86 6.07 -15.68 14.15
N GLU A 87 7.21 -14.99 14.20
CA GLU A 87 8.22 -14.99 13.12
C GLU A 87 8.75 -16.38 12.82
N GLN A 88 9.08 -17.14 13.87
CA GLN A 88 9.56 -18.52 13.72
C GLN A 88 8.59 -19.35 12.91
N HIS A 89 7.27 -19.13 13.08
CA HIS A 89 6.27 -19.84 12.29
C HIS A 89 6.10 -19.23 10.91
N LEU A 90 5.98 -17.90 10.80
CA LEU A 90 5.83 -17.20 9.51
C LEU A 90 6.92 -17.59 8.52
N PHE A 91 8.17 -17.54 8.96
CA PHE A 91 9.35 -17.85 8.15
C PHE A 91 9.85 -19.28 8.35
N SER A 92 9.09 -20.16 9.03
CA SER A 92 9.51 -21.55 9.30
C SER A 92 9.81 -22.38 8.04
N ARG A 93 9.25 -21.94 6.91
CA ARG A 93 9.38 -22.59 5.61
C ARG A 93 9.86 -21.64 4.53
N ALA A 94 10.37 -20.46 4.86
CA ALA A 94 10.82 -19.52 3.84
C ALA A 94 11.84 -20.19 2.88
N PRO A 95 11.71 -19.99 1.56
CA PRO A 95 10.82 -19.02 0.89
C PRO A 95 9.37 -19.52 0.66
N GLU A 96 9.05 -20.77 0.99
CA GLU A 96 7.69 -21.28 0.93
C GLU A 96 6.81 -20.82 2.11
N TYR A 97 5.49 -20.91 1.93
CA TYR A 97 4.54 -20.45 2.95
C TYR A 97 4.35 -21.49 4.06
N ALA A 98 4.42 -21.04 5.31
CA ALA A 98 3.88 -21.81 6.43
C ALA A 98 2.35 -21.84 6.39
N LYS A 99 1.73 -22.85 6.99
CA LYS A 99 0.27 -22.93 7.15
C LYS A 99 -0.17 -22.89 8.60
N ARG A 100 -1.39 -22.45 8.88
CA ARG A 100 -1.95 -22.42 10.24
C ARG A 100 -3.47 -22.61 10.24
N SER A 101 -3.97 -23.33 11.23
CA SER A 101 -5.40 -23.38 11.51
C SER A 101 -5.88 -22.04 12.05
N CYS A 102 -6.93 -21.48 11.45
CA CYS A 102 -7.57 -20.28 11.96
C CYS A 102 -8.26 -20.59 13.30
N TRP A 103 -8.05 -19.73 14.30
CA TRP A 103 -8.61 -19.92 15.64
C TRP A 103 -9.91 -19.13 15.87
N GLU A 104 -10.27 -18.25 14.94
CA GLU A 104 -11.43 -17.36 15.01
C GLU A 104 -12.37 -17.55 13.81
N GLN A 105 -13.66 -17.36 14.03
CA GLN A 105 -14.62 -17.25 12.94
C GLN A 105 -14.74 -15.77 12.56
N THR A 106 -14.58 -15.46 11.28
CA THR A 106 -14.76 -14.11 10.73
C THR A 106 -15.59 -14.17 9.45
N LYS A 107 -15.82 -13.01 8.80
CA LYS A 107 -16.43 -12.97 7.46
C LYS A 107 -15.55 -13.58 6.36
N PHE A 108 -14.25 -13.72 6.59
CA PHE A 108 -13.27 -14.19 5.60
C PHE A 108 -12.58 -15.50 5.99
N TYR A 109 -12.66 -15.89 7.26
CA TYR A 109 -11.95 -17.04 7.81
C TYR A 109 -12.88 -17.91 8.62
N ASP A 110 -12.82 -19.20 8.36
CA ASP A 110 -13.56 -20.22 9.08
C ASP A 110 -12.72 -20.82 10.19
N LYS A 111 -13.32 -20.90 11.38
CA LYS A 111 -12.64 -21.47 12.54
C LYS A 111 -12.26 -22.93 12.28
N ASN A 112 -11.05 -23.30 12.67
CA ASN A 112 -10.42 -24.61 12.50
C ASN A 112 -10.06 -25.01 11.05
N LYS A 113 -10.34 -24.18 10.05
CA LYS A 113 -9.81 -24.38 8.70
C LYS A 113 -8.36 -23.94 8.61
N VAL A 114 -7.60 -24.57 7.72
CA VAL A 114 -6.16 -24.31 7.55
C VAL A 114 -5.98 -23.34 6.38
N TYR A 115 -5.18 -22.31 6.57
CA TYR A 115 -4.83 -21.32 5.55
C TYR A 115 -3.31 -21.18 5.47
N LEU A 116 -2.81 -20.60 4.37
CA LEU A 116 -1.46 -20.04 4.35
C LEU A 116 -1.35 -18.98 5.45
N TYR A 117 -0.28 -19.05 6.23
CA TYR A 117 -0.07 -18.15 7.36
C TYR A 117 0.57 -16.85 6.88
N GLY A 118 0.15 -15.75 7.50
CA GLY A 118 0.61 -14.41 7.20
C GLY A 118 0.32 -13.47 8.36
N LEU A 119 0.20 -12.18 8.06
CA LEU A 119 -0.03 -11.14 9.06
C LEU A 119 -1.42 -10.50 8.89
N ASP A 120 -1.96 -9.96 9.97
CA ASP A 120 -3.05 -8.99 9.86
C ASP A 120 -2.50 -7.56 9.69
N CYS A 121 -3.37 -6.57 9.48
CA CYS A 121 -2.95 -5.19 9.26
C CYS A 121 -2.06 -4.64 10.39
N SER A 122 -2.38 -4.97 11.65
CA SER A 122 -1.57 -4.56 12.81
C SER A 122 -0.31 -5.41 12.96
N GLY A 123 -0.36 -6.69 12.60
CA GLY A 123 0.79 -7.58 12.60
C GLY A 123 1.85 -7.11 11.63
N TYR A 124 1.43 -6.70 10.42
CA TYR A 124 2.30 -6.20 9.38
C TYR A 124 3.02 -4.91 9.79
N THR A 125 2.29 -3.88 10.20
CA THR A 125 2.92 -2.60 10.63
C THR A 125 3.80 -2.77 11.86
N ARG A 126 3.47 -3.69 12.78
CA ARG A 126 4.34 -4.01 13.92
C ARG A 126 5.57 -4.81 13.55
N TRP A 127 5.46 -5.69 12.56
CA TRP A 127 6.59 -6.43 12.02
C TRP A 127 7.60 -5.45 11.39
N ILE A 128 7.13 -4.53 10.53
CA ILE A 128 7.98 -3.48 9.93
C ILE A 128 8.72 -2.70 11.02
N TYR A 129 7.99 -2.22 12.03
CA TYR A 129 8.60 -1.47 13.13
C TYR A 129 9.63 -2.29 13.90
N ASN A 130 9.40 -3.59 14.09
CA ASN A 130 10.41 -4.42 14.72
C ASN A 130 11.69 -4.51 13.90
N GLU A 131 11.58 -4.71 12.58
CA GLU A 131 12.74 -4.83 11.68
C GLU A 131 13.65 -3.59 11.74
N VAL A 132 13.06 -2.42 11.94
CA VAL A 132 13.80 -1.14 12.06
C VAL A 132 14.09 -0.72 13.50
N GLY A 133 13.78 -1.56 14.49
CA GLY A 133 14.01 -1.27 15.91
C GLY A 133 13.11 -0.19 16.53
N TRP A 134 11.98 0.11 15.88
CA TRP A 134 10.98 1.07 16.35
C TRP A 134 10.05 0.48 17.41
N PRO A 135 9.48 1.31 18.30
CA PRO A 135 8.57 0.84 19.32
C PRO A 135 7.27 0.31 18.68
N ARG A 136 6.82 -0.84 19.17
CA ARG A 136 5.51 -1.41 18.81
C ARG A 136 4.39 -0.39 19.07
N HIS A 137 3.57 -0.13 18.05
CA HIS A 137 2.37 0.70 18.23
C HIS A 137 1.27 -0.03 19.04
N ASP A 138 0.46 0.76 19.74
CA ASP A 138 -0.65 0.29 20.59
C ASP A 138 -1.77 -0.38 19.76
N THR A 139 -2.83 -0.83 20.42
CA THR A 139 -4.06 -1.29 19.75
C THR A 139 -4.66 -0.16 18.91
N LEU A 140 -5.26 -0.51 17.76
CA LEU A 140 -5.89 0.47 16.87
C LEU A 140 -7.00 1.26 17.59
N SER A 141 -7.72 0.61 18.51
CA SER A 141 -8.71 1.29 19.35
C SER A 141 -8.07 2.30 20.29
N GLY A 142 -6.96 1.94 20.94
CA GLY A 142 -6.21 2.85 21.81
C GLY A 142 -5.65 4.05 21.05
N MET A 143 -5.07 3.80 19.87
CA MET A 143 -4.54 4.86 19.01
C MET A 143 -5.61 5.89 18.60
N ILE A 144 -6.84 5.47 18.31
CA ILE A 144 -7.95 6.39 17.99
C ILE A 144 -8.50 7.08 19.25
N ASN A 145 -8.71 6.32 20.33
CA ASN A 145 -9.56 6.76 21.45
C ASN A 145 -8.80 7.39 22.63
N GLU A 146 -7.55 6.99 22.89
CA GLU A 146 -6.74 7.48 24.02
C GLU A 146 -6.10 8.85 23.74
N TYR A 147 -6.93 9.83 23.33
CA TYR A 147 -6.46 11.15 22.91
C TYR A 147 -5.63 11.85 24.00
N GLY A 148 -6.00 11.74 25.28
CA GLY A 148 -5.22 12.35 26.38
C GLY A 148 -3.77 11.86 26.45
N LYS A 149 -3.49 10.64 25.99
CA LYS A 149 -2.15 10.02 25.94
C LYS A 149 -1.38 10.47 24.70
N TYR A 150 -2.04 10.52 23.54
CA TYR A 150 -1.38 10.62 22.23
C TYR A 150 -1.48 11.99 21.54
N ALA A 151 -2.47 12.82 21.87
CA ALA A 151 -2.83 14.03 21.14
C ALA A 151 -1.69 15.02 20.88
N LYS A 152 -0.75 15.12 21.82
CA LYS A 152 0.33 16.11 21.75
C LYS A 152 1.57 15.62 21.01
N LYS A 153 1.74 14.30 20.88
CA LYS A 153 3.00 13.70 20.46
C LYS A 153 2.87 12.83 19.22
N ASN A 154 1.71 12.22 19.00
CA ASN A 154 1.55 11.18 17.99
C ASN A 154 0.41 11.47 17.02
N HIS A 155 -0.65 12.18 17.41
CA HIS A 155 -1.72 12.51 16.46
C HIS A 155 -1.31 13.68 15.57
N VAL A 156 -1.07 13.38 14.29
CA VAL A 156 -0.88 14.40 13.26
C VAL A 156 -2.24 15.00 12.92
N TYR A 157 -3.18 14.14 12.50
CA TYR A 157 -4.56 14.49 12.18
C TYR A 157 -5.54 13.48 12.79
N SER A 158 -6.80 13.89 12.93
CA SER A 158 -7.87 13.00 13.40
C SER A 158 -9.25 13.51 12.98
N HIS A 159 -10.24 12.64 13.08
CA HIS A 159 -11.67 12.97 12.92
C HIS A 159 -12.21 14.03 13.92
N ARG A 160 -11.41 14.51 14.87
CA ARG A 160 -11.86 15.46 15.91
C ARG A 160 -11.76 16.90 15.41
N LYS A 161 -12.69 17.72 15.89
CA LYS A 161 -12.73 19.16 15.60
C LYS A 161 -11.41 19.85 15.97
N GLY A 162 -10.86 20.64 15.05
CA GLY A 162 -9.59 21.35 15.18
C GLY A 162 -8.34 20.48 14.96
N LYS A 163 -8.53 19.26 14.45
CA LYS A 163 -7.48 18.28 14.11
C LYS A 163 -7.71 17.66 12.73
N GLU A 164 -8.49 18.34 11.91
CA GLU A 164 -8.83 17.93 10.55
C GLU A 164 -7.55 17.80 9.71
N MET A 165 -7.54 16.83 8.80
CA MET A 165 -6.49 16.72 7.78
C MET A 165 -6.67 17.80 6.70
N PRO A 166 -5.59 18.24 6.03
CA PRO A 166 -5.69 19.08 4.84
C PRO A 166 -6.42 18.35 3.70
N PRO A 167 -6.76 19.05 2.59
CA PRO A 167 -7.20 18.41 1.37
C PRO A 167 -6.26 17.27 0.92
N TYR A 168 -6.81 16.28 0.21
CA TYR A 168 -6.07 15.05 -0.12
C TYR A 168 -4.83 15.31 -0.99
N GLU A 169 -4.93 16.27 -1.90
CA GLU A 169 -3.86 16.75 -2.77
C GLU A 169 -2.71 17.44 -2.00
N GLU A 170 -2.96 17.91 -0.78
CA GLU A 170 -1.96 18.53 0.09
C GLU A 170 -1.48 17.58 1.20
N LEU A 171 -2.18 16.47 1.42
CA LEU A 171 -1.98 15.60 2.57
C LEU A 171 -0.57 14.99 2.60
N ALA A 172 -0.10 14.44 1.48
CA ALA A 172 1.17 13.74 1.42
C ALA A 172 2.35 14.63 1.86
N ALA A 173 2.34 15.91 1.48
CA ALA A 173 3.39 16.87 1.83
C ALA A 173 3.48 17.19 3.34
N THR A 174 2.50 16.77 4.14
CA THR A 174 2.45 16.99 5.59
C THR A 174 2.79 15.75 6.42
N LEU A 175 2.82 14.59 5.78
CA LEU A 175 3.07 13.31 6.41
C LEU A 175 4.56 12.99 6.38
N GLU A 176 4.99 12.17 7.33
CA GLU A 176 6.33 11.59 7.36
C GLU A 176 6.22 10.11 7.04
N LEU A 177 7.23 9.59 6.32
CA LEU A 177 7.34 8.16 6.02
C LEU A 177 7.14 7.34 7.30
N GLY A 178 6.27 6.32 7.23
CA GLY A 178 5.94 5.49 8.39
C GLY A 178 4.80 5.99 9.26
N ASP A 179 4.23 7.18 8.99
CA ASP A 179 2.98 7.63 9.61
C ASP A 179 1.86 6.63 9.34
N LEU A 180 1.09 6.29 10.39
CA LEU A 180 0.04 5.29 10.30
C LEU A 180 -1.33 5.95 10.16
N LEU A 181 -2.07 5.60 9.11
CA LEU A 181 -3.49 5.88 9.03
C LEU A 181 -4.25 4.74 9.74
N VAL A 182 -4.86 5.07 10.88
CA VAL A 182 -5.72 4.13 11.63
C VAL A 182 -7.17 4.55 11.47
N VAL A 183 -8.01 3.65 10.99
CA VAL A 183 -9.41 3.96 10.65
C VAL A 183 -10.38 2.96 11.27
N LYS A 184 -11.54 3.47 11.68
CA LYS A 184 -12.74 2.69 11.93
C LYS A 184 -13.81 3.08 10.89
N PRO A 185 -13.92 2.31 9.80
CA PRO A 185 -15.02 2.43 8.84
C PRO A 185 -16.37 2.26 9.55
N LYS A 186 -17.44 2.79 8.93
CA LYS A 186 -18.81 2.61 9.44
C LYS A 186 -19.19 1.15 9.57
N GLU A 187 -18.80 0.34 8.58
CA GLU A 187 -19.03 -1.10 8.53
C GLU A 187 -17.69 -1.84 8.57
N GLY A 188 -17.56 -2.90 9.38
CA GLY A 188 -16.33 -3.69 9.46
C GLY A 188 -15.40 -3.36 10.63
N GLY A 189 -14.21 -3.97 10.62
CA GLY A 189 -13.19 -3.86 11.67
C GLY A 189 -12.40 -2.54 11.61
N ARG A 190 -11.50 -2.31 12.57
CA ARG A 190 -10.50 -1.24 12.41
C ARG A 190 -9.41 -1.71 11.46
N HIS A 191 -8.84 -0.78 10.71
CA HIS A 191 -7.73 -1.04 9.80
C HIS A 191 -6.58 -0.08 10.08
N VAL A 192 -5.36 -0.50 9.73
CA VAL A 192 -4.17 0.35 9.78
C VAL A 192 -3.37 0.20 8.51
N MET A 193 -2.88 1.33 8.01
CA MET A 193 -2.09 1.45 6.79
C MET A 193 -0.93 2.39 7.07
N MET A 194 0.18 2.25 6.35
CA MET A 194 1.39 3.04 6.57
C MET A 194 1.66 3.92 5.35
N PHE A 195 1.88 5.20 5.57
CA PHE A 195 2.27 6.14 4.52
C PHE A 195 3.65 5.78 3.95
N ILE A 196 3.75 5.75 2.63
CA ILE A 196 4.97 5.42 1.89
C ILE A 196 5.33 6.47 0.82
N GLY A 197 4.72 7.65 0.85
CA GLY A 197 4.95 8.70 -0.16
C GLY A 197 3.80 8.82 -1.15
N THR A 198 4.14 9.14 -2.39
CA THR A 198 3.25 9.42 -3.52
C THR A 198 3.70 8.66 -4.76
N LEU A 199 2.89 8.62 -5.81
CA LEU A 199 3.30 7.98 -7.07
C LEU A 199 4.54 8.65 -7.67
N ARG A 200 4.68 9.98 -7.54
CA ARG A 200 5.88 10.68 -8.03
C ARG A 200 7.16 10.25 -7.34
N ASP A 201 7.10 9.92 -6.05
CA ASP A 201 8.28 9.48 -5.30
C ASP A 201 8.86 8.19 -5.90
N TYR A 202 8.02 7.35 -6.51
CA TYR A 202 8.40 6.12 -7.21
C TYR A 202 8.60 6.32 -8.73
N GLY A 203 8.74 7.56 -9.19
CA GLY A 203 9.05 7.88 -10.59
C GLY A 203 7.88 7.76 -11.56
N PHE A 204 6.66 7.52 -11.09
CA PHE A 204 5.48 7.50 -11.96
C PHE A 204 5.18 8.91 -12.48
N THR A 205 4.89 8.99 -13.77
CA THR A 205 4.56 10.24 -14.47
C THR A 205 3.20 10.14 -15.16
N ALA A 206 2.65 11.29 -15.55
CA ALA A 206 1.41 11.35 -16.32
C ALA A 206 1.56 10.72 -17.72
N GLU A 207 2.79 10.58 -18.23
CA GLU A 207 3.03 9.88 -19.50
C GLU A 207 2.96 8.36 -19.32
N MET A 208 3.48 7.84 -18.20
CA MET A 208 3.46 6.41 -17.88
C MET A 208 2.07 5.93 -17.44
N ALA A 209 1.38 6.73 -16.62
CA ALA A 209 0.04 6.42 -16.14
C ALA A 209 -0.91 7.61 -16.33
N PRO A 210 -1.43 7.84 -17.56
CA PRO A 210 -2.29 8.98 -17.86
C PRO A 210 -3.56 9.04 -17.03
N GLU A 211 -4.14 7.89 -16.67
CA GLU A 211 -5.36 7.82 -15.85
C GLU A 211 -5.12 8.22 -14.39
N LEU A 212 -3.85 8.26 -13.96
CA LEU A 212 -3.43 8.67 -12.62
C LEU A 212 -2.88 10.10 -12.59
N ALA A 213 -2.90 10.84 -13.71
CA ALA A 213 -2.24 12.15 -13.84
C ALA A 213 -2.64 13.16 -12.75
N ASP A 214 -3.93 13.19 -12.39
CA ASP A 214 -4.47 14.10 -11.36
C ASP A 214 -4.20 13.62 -9.92
N TYR A 215 -3.69 12.39 -9.76
CA TYR A 215 -3.52 11.72 -8.47
C TYR A 215 -2.06 11.36 -8.16
N LEU A 216 -1.10 11.82 -8.96
CA LEU A 216 0.32 11.47 -8.80
C LEU A 216 0.89 11.91 -7.44
N ASP A 217 0.37 13.00 -6.89
CA ASP A 217 0.78 13.58 -5.60
C ASP A 217 -0.10 13.13 -4.42
N TYR A 218 -1.06 12.23 -4.68
CA TYR A 218 -1.94 11.71 -3.64
C TYR A 218 -1.19 10.71 -2.76
N THR A 219 -1.67 10.59 -1.52
CA THR A 219 -1.08 9.74 -0.49
C THR A 219 -1.14 8.27 -0.90
N LEU A 220 0.02 7.63 -1.02
CA LEU A 220 0.16 6.18 -1.10
C LEU A 220 0.33 5.58 0.29
N VAL A 221 -0.35 4.46 0.51
CA VAL A 221 -0.22 3.67 1.72
C VAL A 221 0.04 2.20 1.39
N ILE A 222 0.88 1.55 2.18
CA ILE A 222 1.05 0.10 2.16
C ILE A 222 0.38 -0.53 3.37
N HIS A 223 -0.28 -1.67 3.17
CA HIS A 223 -1.02 -2.34 4.22
C HIS A 223 -1.28 -3.81 3.91
N CYS A 224 -1.60 -4.59 4.94
CA CYS A 224 -1.99 -5.99 4.80
C CYS A 224 -3.48 -6.14 5.10
N GLY A 225 -4.27 -6.60 4.14
CA GLY A 225 -5.70 -6.70 4.31
C GLY A 225 -6.40 -7.46 3.19
N PRO A 226 -7.75 -7.49 3.22
CA PRO A 226 -8.57 -8.08 2.16
C PRO A 226 -8.26 -7.46 0.79
N ASN A 227 -7.86 -8.30 -0.16
CA ASN A 227 -7.57 -7.90 -1.54
C ASN A 227 -7.91 -9.07 -2.49
N PRO A 228 -8.85 -8.92 -3.43
CA PRO A 228 -9.36 -10.02 -4.24
C PRO A 228 -8.32 -10.53 -5.25
N MET A 229 -7.30 -9.73 -5.55
CA MET A 229 -6.25 -10.08 -6.50
C MET A 229 -5.29 -11.13 -5.93
N TYR A 230 -5.27 -11.29 -4.62
CA TYR A 230 -4.49 -12.30 -3.92
C TYR A 230 -5.13 -13.70 -3.95
N GLY A 231 -6.45 -13.81 -4.09
CA GLY A 231 -7.13 -15.10 -4.13
C GLY A 231 -6.63 -16.00 -5.27
N PRO A 232 -6.74 -15.56 -6.54
CA PRO A 232 -6.22 -16.29 -7.70
C PRO A 232 -4.71 -16.52 -7.62
N ARG A 233 -3.97 -15.55 -7.10
CA ARG A 233 -2.51 -15.63 -6.92
C ARG A 233 -2.12 -16.76 -5.97
N MET A 234 -2.79 -16.84 -4.82
CA MET A 234 -2.54 -17.88 -3.81
C MET A 234 -3.07 -19.25 -4.26
N GLN A 235 -4.16 -19.28 -5.03
CA GLN A 235 -4.60 -20.53 -5.67
C GLN A 235 -3.54 -21.07 -6.63
N LYS A 236 -2.95 -20.20 -7.48
CA LYS A 236 -1.87 -20.60 -8.38
C LYS A 236 -0.68 -21.19 -7.62
N TYR A 237 -0.27 -20.57 -6.51
CA TYR A 237 0.77 -21.14 -5.65
C TYR A 237 0.41 -22.56 -5.15
N LEU A 238 -0.82 -22.76 -4.66
CA LEU A 238 -1.27 -24.06 -4.17
C LEU A 238 -1.33 -25.12 -5.29
N ASP A 239 -1.74 -24.71 -6.50
CA ASP A 239 -1.78 -25.59 -7.67
C ASP A 239 -0.37 -26.03 -8.10
N GLU A 240 0.61 -25.11 -8.05
CA GLU A 240 2.02 -25.40 -8.33
C GLU A 240 2.66 -26.33 -7.29
N HIS A 241 2.08 -26.40 -6.09
CA HIS A 241 2.53 -27.26 -4.99
C HIS A 241 1.54 -28.41 -4.71
N ALA A 242 0.73 -28.79 -5.70
CA ALA A 242 -0.29 -29.83 -5.53
C ALA A 242 0.29 -31.23 -5.22
N ASP A 243 1.58 -31.45 -5.45
CA ASP A 243 2.31 -32.68 -5.11
C ASP A 243 2.96 -32.66 -3.71
N ASP A 244 3.03 -31.50 -3.04
CA ASP A 244 3.47 -31.38 -1.66
C ASP A 244 2.27 -31.56 -0.69
N SER A 245 2.18 -32.74 -0.07
CA SER A 245 1.14 -33.05 0.92
C SER A 245 1.13 -32.13 2.15
N TYR A 246 2.18 -31.33 2.34
CA TYR A 246 2.14 -30.24 3.31
C TYR A 246 1.02 -29.24 3.00
N TYR A 247 0.64 -29.00 1.75
CA TYR A 247 -0.42 -28.05 1.39
C TYR A 247 -1.82 -28.67 1.27
N ASP A 248 -1.96 -29.95 1.62
CA ASP A 248 -3.27 -30.61 1.65
C ASP A 248 -4.28 -29.86 2.54
N ASN A 249 -5.48 -29.65 1.98
CA ASN A 249 -6.63 -29.00 2.62
C ASN A 249 -6.38 -27.54 3.06
N VAL A 250 -5.37 -26.87 2.48
CA VAL A 250 -5.18 -25.44 2.68
C VAL A 250 -6.24 -24.66 1.90
N ASN A 251 -6.84 -23.68 2.57
CA ASN A 251 -7.82 -22.77 2.02
C ASN A 251 -7.10 -21.49 1.57
N ILE A 252 -7.65 -20.84 0.55
CA ILE A 252 -7.13 -19.60 -0.01
C ILE A 252 -7.32 -18.47 1.02
N PRO A 253 -6.27 -17.71 1.38
CA PRO A 253 -6.42 -16.52 2.20
C PRO A 253 -7.09 -15.40 1.41
N ASN A 254 -7.86 -14.56 2.09
CA ASN A 254 -8.57 -13.44 1.47
C ASN A 254 -7.70 -12.18 1.58
N GLY A 255 -6.69 -12.04 0.72
CA GLY A 255 -5.86 -10.83 0.65
C GLY A 255 -4.38 -11.00 0.98
N GLY A 256 -3.70 -9.86 1.13
CA GLY A 256 -2.25 -9.79 1.33
C GLY A 256 -1.75 -8.35 1.50
N VAL A 257 -0.43 -8.19 1.42
CA VAL A 257 0.20 -6.87 1.45
C VAL A 257 -0.01 -6.16 0.11
N CYS A 258 -0.52 -4.94 0.12
CA CYS A 258 -0.76 -4.18 -1.10
C CYS A 258 -0.58 -2.69 -0.88
N VAL A 259 -0.44 -1.97 -1.99
CA VAL A 259 -0.37 -0.52 -2.04
C VAL A 259 -1.73 0.03 -2.49
N SER A 260 -2.15 1.12 -1.86
CA SER A 260 -3.41 1.80 -2.16
C SER A 260 -3.22 3.32 -2.19
N LEU A 261 -4.07 3.99 -2.97
CA LEU A 261 -4.25 5.43 -2.94
C LEU A 261 -5.31 5.84 -1.92
N ILE A 262 -5.08 6.97 -1.25
CA ILE A 262 -6.05 7.59 -0.32
C ILE A 262 -6.58 8.87 -0.93
N GLY A 263 -7.91 9.06 -0.85
CA GLY A 263 -8.56 10.32 -1.22
C GLY A 263 -8.99 10.44 -2.68
N VAL A 264 -8.72 9.42 -3.49
CA VAL A 264 -9.19 9.37 -4.88
C VAL A 264 -10.68 9.02 -4.92
N PRO A 265 -11.52 9.76 -5.66
CA PRO A 265 -12.91 9.40 -5.87
C PRO A 265 -13.06 8.01 -6.53
N VAL A 266 -14.00 7.19 -6.05
CA VAL A 266 -14.20 5.81 -6.57
C VAL A 266 -14.65 5.77 -8.03
N ASP A 267 -15.29 6.84 -8.52
CA ASP A 267 -15.72 7.00 -9.92
C ASP A 267 -14.56 7.32 -10.87
N ALA A 268 -13.38 7.66 -10.33
CA ALA A 268 -12.16 7.81 -11.12
C ALA A 268 -11.49 6.45 -11.44
N ALA A 269 -11.90 5.36 -10.79
CA ALA A 269 -11.32 4.05 -11.05
C ALA A 269 -11.59 3.58 -12.49
N THR A 270 -10.55 2.98 -13.07
CA THR A 270 -10.56 2.47 -14.45
C THR A 270 -11.28 1.13 -14.57
N TYR A 271 -11.29 0.36 -13.48
CA TYR A 271 -12.05 -0.89 -13.37
C TYR A 271 -12.39 -1.22 -11.91
N GLN A 272 -13.28 -2.20 -11.76
CA GLN A 272 -13.78 -2.65 -10.46
C GLN A 272 -13.66 -4.18 -10.34
N VAL A 273 -13.35 -4.66 -9.13
CA VAL A 273 -13.29 -6.09 -8.83
C VAL A 273 -14.29 -6.41 -7.71
N PRO A 274 -15.24 -7.34 -7.91
CA PRO A 274 -16.19 -7.72 -6.88
C PRO A 274 -15.49 -8.20 -5.61
N VAL A 275 -15.99 -7.77 -4.45
CA VAL A 275 -15.52 -8.27 -3.15
C VAL A 275 -15.93 -9.74 -3.00
N GLU A 276 -14.96 -10.61 -2.74
CA GLU A 276 -15.22 -12.03 -2.48
C GLU A 276 -16.20 -12.21 -1.30
N GLY A 277 -17.17 -13.12 -1.48
CA GLY A 277 -18.20 -13.42 -0.47
C GLY A 277 -19.50 -12.64 -0.64
N ILE A 278 -19.59 -11.72 -1.61
CA ILE A 278 -20.85 -11.07 -1.99
C ILE A 278 -21.44 -11.81 -3.19
N SER A 279 -22.53 -12.55 -2.95
CA SER A 279 -23.16 -13.40 -3.98
C SER A 279 -23.86 -12.61 -5.08
N GLU A 280 -24.40 -11.44 -4.75
CA GLU A 280 -25.13 -10.55 -5.67
C GLU A 280 -24.69 -9.10 -5.45
N PRO A 281 -23.55 -8.68 -6.03
CA PRO A 281 -23.02 -7.35 -5.82
C PRO A 281 -23.87 -6.31 -6.56
N ASP A 282 -24.58 -5.46 -5.80
CA ASP A 282 -25.21 -4.23 -6.30
C ASP A 282 -24.16 -3.24 -6.84
N GLU A 283 -24.18 -2.97 -8.14
CA GLU A 283 -23.31 -2.01 -8.85
C GLU A 283 -23.40 -0.59 -8.29
N ASN A 284 -24.52 -0.22 -7.65
CA ASN A 284 -24.68 1.11 -7.03
C ASN A 284 -24.10 1.17 -5.62
N ASN A 285 -23.66 0.04 -5.06
CA ASN A 285 -23.04 0.00 -3.75
C ASN A 285 -21.51 -0.09 -3.91
N PRO A 286 -20.77 1.02 -3.70
CA PRO A 286 -19.31 1.01 -3.83
C PRO A 286 -18.63 0.07 -2.84
N MET A 287 -19.32 -0.36 -1.77
CA MET A 287 -18.83 -1.35 -0.80
C MET A 287 -18.71 -2.76 -1.37
N HIS A 288 -19.35 -3.04 -2.51
CA HIS A 288 -19.35 -4.36 -3.11
C HIS A 288 -18.18 -4.59 -4.07
N TYR A 289 -17.38 -3.55 -4.31
CA TYR A 289 -16.30 -3.57 -5.29
C TYR A 289 -15.04 -2.93 -4.73
N TYR A 290 -13.90 -3.48 -5.13
CA TYR A 290 -12.61 -2.81 -5.08
C TYR A 290 -12.46 -1.96 -6.33
N HIS A 291 -12.17 -0.68 -6.15
CA HIS A 291 -12.02 0.31 -7.22
C HIS A 291 -10.53 0.47 -7.50
N CYS A 292 -10.11 0.28 -8.76
CA CYS A 292 -8.69 0.14 -9.08
C CYS A 292 -8.28 0.93 -10.33
N PHE A 293 -7.00 1.32 -10.35
CA PHE A 293 -6.26 1.67 -11.55
C PHE A 293 -5.39 0.49 -11.97
N ASP A 294 -5.24 0.29 -13.27
CA ASP A 294 -4.29 -0.69 -13.81
C ASP A 294 -2.92 -0.02 -13.95
N LEU A 295 -1.94 -0.50 -13.21
CA LEU A 295 -0.57 -0.03 -13.23
C LEU A 295 0.32 -1.15 -13.80
N ASP A 296 0.28 -1.29 -15.13
CA ASP A 296 0.99 -2.34 -15.88
C ASP A 296 0.73 -3.76 -15.37
N GLY A 297 -0.54 -4.08 -15.10
CA GLY A 297 -0.98 -5.36 -14.56
C GLY A 297 -1.01 -5.41 -13.04
N TYR A 298 -0.52 -4.37 -12.34
CA TYR A 298 -0.71 -4.23 -10.91
C TYR A 298 -2.03 -3.50 -10.57
N PRO A 299 -2.90 -4.10 -9.75
CA PRO A 299 -4.16 -3.50 -9.32
C PRO A 299 -3.93 -2.45 -8.23
N LEU A 300 -3.66 -1.20 -8.61
CA LEU A 300 -3.54 -0.10 -7.65
C LEU A 300 -4.91 0.27 -7.11
N THR A 301 -5.17 -0.12 -5.87
CA THR A 301 -6.49 0.02 -5.23
C THR A 301 -6.73 1.43 -4.69
N ILE A 302 -7.96 1.92 -4.82
CA ILE A 302 -8.44 3.12 -4.12
C ILE A 302 -8.99 2.70 -2.76
N TRP A 303 -8.40 3.22 -1.69
CA TRP A 303 -8.91 3.02 -0.34
C TRP A 303 -9.86 4.16 0.04
N TRP A 304 -11.15 3.95 -0.26
CA TRP A 304 -12.22 4.96 -0.16
C TRP A 304 -12.94 4.99 1.21
N GLU A 305 -12.67 4.01 2.10
CA GLU A 305 -13.42 3.87 3.36
C GLU A 305 -13.19 5.03 4.35
N LEU A 306 -12.21 5.91 4.11
CA LEU A 306 -11.97 7.09 4.95
C LEU A 306 -13.17 8.04 4.94
N ASP A 307 -13.80 8.22 3.78
CA ASP A 307 -14.93 9.13 3.59
C ASP A 307 -16.18 8.68 4.35
N THR A 308 -16.28 7.38 4.63
CA THR A 308 -17.37 6.79 5.41
C THR A 308 -16.95 6.43 6.84
N ALA A 309 -15.73 6.80 7.25
CA ALA A 309 -15.20 6.42 8.55
C ALA A 309 -15.96 7.09 9.70
N THR A 310 -16.23 6.31 10.75
CA THR A 310 -16.79 6.84 12.01
C THR A 310 -15.73 7.49 12.88
N SER A 311 -14.48 7.07 12.73
CA SER A 311 -13.33 7.69 13.39
C SER A 311 -12.04 7.30 12.67
N PHE A 312 -11.07 8.20 12.68
CA PHE A 312 -9.73 7.95 12.19
C PHE A 312 -8.68 8.78 12.94
N CYS A 313 -7.42 8.40 12.82
CA CYS A 313 -6.27 9.26 13.09
C CYS A 313 -5.11 8.94 12.15
N TRP A 314 -4.35 9.98 11.80
CA TRP A 314 -2.97 9.84 11.33
C TRP A 314 -2.07 9.87 12.57
N PHE A 315 -1.29 8.81 12.74
CA PHE A 315 -0.54 8.53 13.94
C PHE A 315 0.95 8.40 13.62
N ARG A 316 1.72 9.38 14.09
CA ARG A 316 3.17 9.39 14.01
C ARG A 316 3.78 8.64 15.17
N ILE A 317 4.60 7.65 14.86
CA ILE A 317 5.51 7.08 15.84
C ILE A 317 6.76 7.93 15.80
N ASN A 318 7.02 8.65 16.89
CA ASN A 318 8.32 9.28 17.05
C ASN A 318 9.31 8.14 17.30
N GLY A 319 10.01 7.71 16.24
CA GLY A 319 11.28 7.00 16.35
C GLY A 319 12.23 7.80 17.22
N ILE A 320 13.16 7.09 17.86
CA ILE A 320 14.09 7.57 18.92
C ILE A 320 14.68 8.96 18.65
#